data_AF-A0A9W6XP21-F1
#
_entry.id   AF-A0A9W6XP21-F1
#
_cell.length_a   1.000
_cell.length_b   1.000
_cell.length_c   1.000
_cell.angle_alpha   90.00
_cell.angle_beta   90.00
_cell.angle_gamma   90.00
#
_symmetry.space_group_name_H-M   'P 1'
#
loop_
_entity.id
_entity.type
_entity.pdbx_description
1 polymer ?
#
loop_
_entity_poly.entity_id
_entity_poly.type
_entity_poly.pdbx_seq_one_letter_code
_entity_poly.pdbx_strand_id
1 'polypeptide(L)'
;MKSNNRDEFNNPVLPEVFLDESFCNVNHVAVEKPAPIYKAQTIATQHDQYLLYTPPYHPNLQPIELVWATVKNRIRQDPPNNAREAVDMVKAGLDSITSEDWGSVFRHCQKAEFAYEAVGDSAERIEVDQPKRCNTESEEEISEEVNDSE
;
A
#
# COMPACT_ATOMS: atom_id res chain seq x y z
N MET A 1 4.03 21.24 -3.58
CA MET A 1 4.57 20.32 -4.60
C MET A 1 6.07 20.20 -4.39
N LYS A 2 6.55 19.14 -3.74
CA LYS A 2 7.99 18.94 -3.53
C LYS A 2 8.59 18.32 -4.79
N SER A 3 9.12 19.19 -5.64
CA SER A 3 10.15 18.87 -6.61
C SER A 3 11.31 18.17 -5.90
N ASN A 4 11.73 16.99 -6.40
CA ASN A 4 13.01 16.29 -6.16
C ASN A 4 12.92 14.77 -5.89
N ASN A 5 11.81 14.08 -6.17
CA ASN A 5 11.78 12.61 -6.14
C ASN A 5 12.36 11.96 -7.43
N ARG A 6 13.43 12.53 -8.01
CA ARG A 6 14.08 12.03 -9.23
C ARG A 6 15.60 12.07 -9.08
N ASP A 7 16.28 11.05 -9.59
CA ASP A 7 17.74 10.97 -9.64
C ASP A 7 18.32 11.75 -10.84
N GLU A 8 19.65 11.74 -10.98
CA GLU A 8 20.39 12.39 -12.07
C GLU A 8 20.09 11.81 -13.47
N PHE A 9 19.51 10.61 -13.52
CA PHE A 9 19.06 9.93 -14.74
C PHE A 9 17.54 10.03 -14.95
N ASN A 10 16.86 10.87 -14.14
CA ASN A 10 15.43 11.15 -14.16
C ASN A 10 14.53 9.97 -13.69
N ASN A 11 15.09 8.96 -13.03
CA ASN A 11 14.35 7.85 -12.44
C ASN A 11 13.75 8.24 -11.08
N PRO A 12 12.58 7.70 -10.68
CA PRO A 12 12.02 7.93 -9.35
C PRO A 12 12.91 7.35 -8.23
N VAL A 13 13.29 8.17 -7.26
CA VAL A 13 14.20 7.76 -6.15
C VAL A 13 13.46 6.92 -5.11
N LEU A 14 12.20 7.26 -4.83
CA LEU A 14 11.31 6.53 -3.94
C LEU A 14 10.00 6.19 -4.67
N PRO A 15 9.41 5.01 -4.41
CA PRO A 15 8.07 4.70 -4.90
C PRO A 15 7.09 5.72 -4.28
N GLU A 16 6.20 6.28 -5.08
CA GLU A 16 5.10 7.10 -4.57
C GLU A 16 4.13 6.17 -3.85
N VAL A 17 4.38 6.00 -2.55
CA VAL A 17 3.57 5.19 -1.67
C VAL A 17 2.44 6.08 -1.16
N PHE A 18 1.24 5.92 -1.73
CA PHE A 18 0.00 6.45 -1.14
C PHE A 18 -0.43 5.53 0.00
N LEU A 19 0.29 5.59 1.13
CA LEU A 19 -0.20 5.05 2.39
C LEU A 19 -0.73 6.21 3.22
N ASP A 20 -1.95 6.07 3.74
CA ASP A 20 -2.45 7.00 4.73
C ASP A 20 -1.56 6.92 5.99
N GLU A 21 -1.24 8.07 6.57
CA GLU A 21 -0.29 8.23 7.67
C GLU A 21 -0.69 7.47 8.96
N SER A 22 -1.89 6.89 9.04
CA SER A 22 -2.38 6.15 10.22
C SER A 22 -1.68 4.81 10.45
N PHE A 23 -0.98 4.26 9.44
CA PHE A 23 -0.26 3.00 9.60
C PHE A 23 1.01 3.09 10.47
N CYS A 24 1.50 4.30 10.76
CA CYS A 24 2.79 4.50 11.43
C CYS A 24 2.72 4.74 12.95
N ASN A 25 1.55 5.00 13.55
CA ASN A 25 1.49 5.59 14.89
C ASN A 25 0.87 4.72 16.00
N VAL A 26 1.28 3.46 16.12
CA VAL A 26 0.99 2.67 17.33
C VAL A 26 2.27 1.99 17.85
N ASN A 27 2.94 2.69 18.77
CA ASN A 27 4.05 2.28 19.64
C ASN A 27 5.49 2.43 19.11
N HIS A 28 6.24 3.32 19.78
CA HIS A 28 7.69 3.33 20.07
C HIS A 28 8.44 4.55 19.57
N VAL A 29 9.20 5.15 20.50
CA VAL A 29 10.42 5.90 20.23
C VAL A 29 11.35 4.97 19.43
N ALA A 30 11.30 5.07 18.11
CA ALA A 30 12.05 4.20 17.21
C ALA A 30 12.97 5.05 16.36
N VAL A 31 14.27 4.76 16.43
CA VAL A 31 15.26 5.16 15.43
C VAL A 31 14.61 5.01 14.06
N GLU A 32 14.61 6.06 13.24
CA GLU A 32 14.07 6.03 11.87
C GLU A 32 14.80 4.94 11.07
N LYS A 33 14.24 3.73 11.07
CA LYS A 33 14.74 2.66 10.23
C LYS A 33 14.44 3.08 8.79
N PRO A 34 15.43 3.01 7.88
CA PRO A 34 15.15 3.30 6.48
C PRO A 34 14.04 2.37 6.00
N ALA A 35 13.15 2.91 5.16
CA ALA A 35 12.05 2.14 4.60
C ALA A 35 12.59 0.85 3.96
N PRO A 36 11.94 -0.30 4.21
CA PRO A 36 12.41 -1.57 3.66
C PRO A 36 12.37 -1.52 2.13
N ILE A 37 13.49 -1.88 1.50
CA ILE A 37 13.56 -2.09 0.05
C ILE A 37 13.20 -3.54 -0.25
N TYR A 38 12.11 -3.75 -0.97
CA TYR A 38 11.64 -5.10 -1.33
C TYR A 38 12.32 -5.59 -2.61
N LYS A 39 12.65 -6.88 -2.67
CA LYS A 39 13.25 -7.51 -3.88
C LYS A 39 12.41 -7.27 -5.14
N ALA A 40 11.09 -7.30 -5.02
CA ALA A 40 10.18 -7.03 -6.14
C ALA A 40 10.40 -5.63 -6.73
N GLN A 41 10.62 -4.63 -5.87
CA GLN A 41 10.90 -3.26 -6.30
C GLN A 41 12.26 -3.18 -7.00
N THR A 42 13.31 -3.82 -6.44
CA THR A 42 14.63 -3.87 -7.07
C THR A 42 14.55 -4.47 -8.49
N ILE A 43 13.83 -5.58 -8.65
CA ILE A 43 13.68 -6.24 -9.95
C ILE A 43 12.88 -5.37 -10.92
N ALA A 44 11.77 -4.78 -10.48
CA ALA A 44 10.95 -3.91 -11.33
C ALA A 44 11.77 -2.71 -11.84
N THR A 45 12.52 -2.04 -10.96
CA THR A 45 13.40 -0.91 -11.33
C THR A 45 14.51 -1.34 -12.29
N GLN A 46 15.12 -2.52 -12.11
CA GLN A 46 16.14 -3.04 -13.03
C GLN A 46 15.63 -3.27 -14.45
N HIS A 47 14.32 -3.43 -14.62
CA HIS A 47 13.66 -3.64 -15.90
C HIS A 47 12.82 -2.45 -16.37
N ASP A 48 13.02 -1.26 -15.78
CA ASP A 48 12.27 -0.03 -16.08
C ASP A 48 10.74 -0.21 -15.98
N GLN A 49 10.29 -1.06 -15.05
CA GLN A 49 8.88 -1.34 -14.80
C GLN A 49 8.35 -0.54 -13.61
N TYR A 50 7.13 -0.04 -13.74
CA TYR A 50 6.41 0.59 -12.63
C TYR A 50 5.79 -0.47 -11.72
N LEU A 51 6.00 -0.32 -10.41
CA LEU A 51 5.37 -1.14 -9.40
C LEU A 51 4.14 -0.41 -8.84
N LEU A 52 2.96 -1.02 -9.00
CA LEU A 52 1.72 -0.51 -8.45
C LEU A 52 1.38 -1.28 -7.17
N TYR A 53 1.23 -0.55 -6.06
CA TYR A 53 0.78 -1.12 -4.80
C TYR A 53 -0.73 -0.95 -4.69
N THR A 54 -1.44 -2.05 -4.44
CA THR A 54 -2.87 -2.01 -4.08
C THR A 54 -3.01 -1.97 -2.56
N PRO A 55 -3.97 -1.22 -2.02
CA PRO A 55 -4.21 -1.19 -0.59
C PRO A 55 -4.61 -2.59 -0.07
N PRO A 56 -4.26 -2.92 1.19
CA PRO A 56 -4.56 -4.23 1.76
C PRO A 56 -6.08 -4.44 1.87
N TYR A 57 -6.55 -5.68 1.70
CA TYR A 57 -7.98 -6.06 1.78
C TYR A 57 -8.91 -5.48 0.71
N HIS A 58 -8.36 -5.04 -0.43
CA HIS A 58 -9.14 -4.58 -1.58
C HIS A 58 -8.98 -5.50 -2.81
N PRO A 59 -9.44 -6.76 -2.76
CA PRO A 59 -9.27 -7.71 -3.87
C PRO A 59 -10.05 -7.29 -5.13
N ASN A 60 -11.06 -6.43 -4.99
CA ASN A 60 -11.80 -5.83 -6.11
C ASN A 60 -10.95 -4.87 -6.96
N LEU A 61 -9.82 -4.37 -6.42
CA LEU A 61 -8.83 -3.58 -7.15
C LEU A 61 -7.76 -4.45 -7.83
N GLN A 62 -7.82 -5.77 -7.68
CA GLN A 62 -6.80 -6.69 -8.17
C GLN A 62 -7.36 -7.54 -9.33
N PRO A 63 -7.05 -7.20 -10.60
CA PRO A 63 -7.57 -7.91 -11.77
C PRO A 63 -7.39 -9.44 -11.73
N ILE A 64 -6.28 -9.91 -11.16
CA ILE A 64 -5.96 -11.33 -11.06
C ILE A 64 -7.01 -12.09 -10.23
N GLU A 65 -7.58 -11.49 -9.19
CA GLU A 65 -8.62 -12.11 -8.35
C GLU A 65 -9.91 -12.35 -9.14
N LEU A 66 -10.27 -11.41 -10.03
CA LEU A 66 -11.45 -11.51 -10.89
C LEU A 66 -11.27 -12.55 -12.00
N VAL A 67 -10.06 -12.66 -12.55
CA VAL A 67 -9.71 -13.74 -13.48
C VAL A 67 -9.81 -15.10 -12.78
N TRP A 68 -9.28 -15.22 -11.56
CA TRP A 68 -9.42 -16.45 -10.77
C TRP A 68 -10.87 -16.77 -10.44
N ALA A 69 -11.69 -15.78 -10.09
CA ALA A 69 -13.12 -15.99 -9.87
C ALA A 69 -13.79 -16.57 -11.13
N THR A 70 -13.45 -16.05 -12.30
CA THR A 70 -13.95 -16.54 -13.60
C THR A 70 -13.56 -18.00 -13.83
N VAL A 71 -12.28 -18.34 -13.68
CA VAL A 71 -11.79 -19.72 -13.86
C VAL A 71 -12.44 -20.67 -12.86
N LYS A 72 -12.48 -20.32 -11.57
CA LYS A 72 -13.10 -21.14 -10.52
C LYS A 72 -14.59 -21.37 -10.78
N ASN A 73 -15.31 -20.35 -11.24
CA ASN A 73 -16.73 -20.47 -11.55
C ASN A 73 -16.99 -21.43 -12.72
N ARG A 74 -16.10 -21.48 -13.72
CA ARG A 74 -16.17 -22.48 -14.80
C ARG A 74 -15.94 -23.89 -14.26
N ILE A 75 -14.87 -24.10 -13.50
CA ILE A 75 -14.53 -25.41 -12.91
C ILE A 75 -15.62 -25.91 -11.95
N ARG A 76 -16.30 -25.01 -11.24
CA ARG A 76 -17.39 -25.36 -10.34
C ARG A 76 -18.57 -26.05 -11.04
N GLN A 77 -18.76 -25.81 -12.34
CA GLN A 77 -19.87 -26.41 -13.11
C GLN A 77 -19.64 -27.91 -13.36
N ASP A 78 -18.38 -28.32 -13.51
CA ASP A 78 -17.98 -29.70 -13.70
C ASP A 78 -16.65 -29.94 -12.96
N PRO A 79 -16.70 -30.28 -11.66
CA PRO A 79 -15.52 -30.29 -10.81
C PRO A 79 -14.60 -31.49 -11.11
N PRO A 80 -13.27 -31.33 -10.96
CA PRO A 80 -12.31 -32.38 -11.22
C PRO A 80 -12.39 -33.49 -10.17
N ASN A 81 -12.07 -34.71 -10.58
CA ASN A 81 -12.05 -35.89 -9.70
C ASN A 81 -10.67 -36.08 -9.02
N ASN A 82 -9.64 -35.42 -9.54
CA ASN A 82 -8.28 -35.51 -9.01
C ASN A 82 -7.46 -34.24 -9.29
N ALA A 83 -6.31 -34.10 -8.60
CA ALA A 83 -5.47 -32.91 -8.69
C ALA A 83 -4.88 -32.66 -10.08
N ARG A 84 -4.58 -33.71 -10.86
CA ARG A 84 -4.05 -33.56 -12.22
C ARG A 84 -5.11 -32.94 -13.13
N GLU A 85 -6.31 -33.49 -13.10
CA GLU A 85 -7.46 -32.96 -13.83
C GLU A 85 -7.74 -31.51 -13.41
N ALA A 86 -7.67 -31.18 -12.12
CA ALA A 86 -7.81 -29.81 -11.64
C ALA A 86 -6.79 -28.85 -12.28
N VAL A 87 -5.53 -29.26 -12.38
CA VAL A 87 -4.48 -28.46 -13.03
C VAL A 87 -4.76 -28.28 -14.52
N ASP A 88 -5.15 -29.34 -15.22
CA ASP A 88 -5.45 -29.29 -16.65
C ASP A 88 -6.66 -28.38 -16.93
N MET A 89 -7.69 -28.43 -16.09
CA MET A 89 -8.85 -27.55 -16.16
C MET A 89 -8.51 -26.08 -15.86
N VAL A 90 -7.63 -25.81 -14.89
CA VAL A 90 -7.16 -24.44 -14.62
C VAL A 90 -6.43 -23.87 -15.83
N LYS A 91 -5.53 -24.64 -16.45
CA LYS A 91 -4.81 -24.22 -17.66
C LYS A 91 -5.79 -23.91 -18.80
N ALA A 92 -6.70 -24.84 -19.10
CA ALA A 92 -7.73 -24.62 -20.11
C ALA A 92 -8.63 -23.40 -19.78
N GLY A 93 -8.94 -23.21 -18.50
CA GLY A 93 -9.69 -22.05 -18.01
C GLY A 93 -8.96 -20.72 -18.24
N LEU A 94 -7.65 -20.68 -18.04
CA LEU A 94 -6.81 -19.51 -18.30
C LEU A 94 -6.63 -19.27 -19.80
N ASP A 95 -6.39 -20.32 -20.59
CA ASP A 95 -6.22 -20.23 -22.05
C ASP A 95 -7.49 -19.76 -22.76
N SER A 96 -8.66 -19.96 -22.15
CA SER A 96 -9.96 -19.51 -22.66
C SER A 96 -10.35 -18.09 -22.20
N ILE A 97 -9.46 -17.37 -21.51
CA ILE A 97 -9.68 -15.95 -21.18
C ILE A 97 -9.31 -15.10 -22.41
N THR A 98 -10.29 -14.39 -22.94
CA THR A 98 -10.11 -13.55 -24.12
C THR A 98 -9.65 -12.13 -23.77
N SER A 99 -9.20 -11.36 -24.76
CA SER A 99 -8.92 -9.93 -24.57
C SER A 99 -10.15 -9.13 -24.15
N GLU A 100 -11.35 -9.55 -24.54
CA GLU A 100 -12.61 -8.92 -24.13
C GLU A 100 -12.91 -9.18 -22.64
N ASP A 101 -12.66 -10.41 -22.17
CA ASP A 101 -12.75 -10.76 -20.75
C ASP A 101 -11.79 -9.90 -19.93
N TRP A 102 -10.54 -9.76 -20.37
CA TRP A 102 -9.55 -8.89 -19.75
C TRP A 102 -10.00 -7.42 -19.70
N GLY A 103 -10.54 -6.90 -20.80
CA GLY A 103 -11.09 -5.54 -20.84
C GLY A 103 -12.25 -5.36 -19.85
N SER A 104 -13.08 -6.38 -19.66
CA SER A 104 -14.18 -6.35 -18.71
C SER A 104 -13.71 -6.40 -17.25
N VAL A 105 -12.71 -7.24 -16.96
CA VAL A 105 -12.04 -7.30 -15.66
C VAL A 105 -11.42 -5.94 -15.31
N PHE A 106 -10.70 -5.33 -16.25
CA PHE A 106 -10.07 -4.03 -16.01
C PHE A 106 -11.10 -2.93 -15.75
N ARG A 107 -12.19 -2.88 -16.53
CA ARG A 107 -13.31 -1.95 -16.28
C ARG A 107 -13.98 -2.18 -14.92
N HIS A 108 -14.00 -3.41 -14.41
CA HIS A 108 -14.52 -3.69 -13.08
C HIS A 108 -13.62 -3.06 -12.00
N CYS A 109 -12.31 -3.26 -12.09
CA CYS A 109 -11.36 -2.64 -11.16
C CYS A 109 -11.44 -1.11 -11.20
N GLN A 110 -11.50 -0.50 -12.39
CA GLN A 110 -11.68 0.96 -12.51
C GLN A 110 -12.96 1.48 -11.85
N LYS A 111 -14.07 0.75 -11.97
CA LYS A 111 -15.31 1.12 -11.26
C LYS A 111 -15.16 1.06 -9.74
N ALA A 112 -14.41 0.08 -9.24
CA ALA A 112 -14.09 0.00 -7.82
C ALA A 112 -13.18 1.16 -7.39
N GLU A 113 -12.18 1.53 -8.20
CA GLU A 113 -11.33 2.71 -7.97
C GLU A 113 -12.16 3.99 -7.82
N PHE A 114 -13.03 4.29 -8.80
CA PHE A 114 -13.90 5.48 -8.74
C PHE A 114 -14.83 5.48 -7.53
N ALA A 115 -15.33 4.31 -7.11
CA ALA A 115 -16.16 4.21 -5.93
C ALA A 115 -15.40 4.55 -4.65
N TYR A 116 -14.13 4.14 -4.53
CA TYR A 116 -13.29 4.51 -3.39
C TYR A 116 -12.92 5.99 -3.40
N GLU A 117 -12.62 6.56 -4.56
CA GLU A 117 -12.33 7.99 -4.72
C GLU A 117 -13.52 8.85 -4.28
N ALA A 118 -14.73 8.52 -4.74
CA ALA A 118 -15.94 9.25 -4.37
C ALA A 118 -16.23 9.21 -2.85
N VAL A 119 -15.89 8.11 -2.17
CA VAL A 119 -16.01 8.02 -0.70
C VAL A 119 -14.97 8.89 0.00
N GLY A 120 -13.74 8.96 -0.53
CA GLY A 120 -12.68 9.82 -0.02
C GLY A 120 -13.02 11.32 -0.10
N ASP A 121 -13.69 11.74 -1.16
CA ASP A 121 -14.15 13.13 -1.35
C ASP A 121 -15.38 13.49 -0.49
N SER A 122 -16.18 12.49 -0.10
CA SER A 122 -17.39 12.68 0.71
C SER A 122 -17.12 12.57 2.21
N ALA A 123 -16.00 11.96 2.61
CA ALA A 123 -15.58 11.86 3.99
C ALA A 123 -14.96 13.20 4.41
N GLU A 124 -15.57 13.86 5.39
CA GLU A 124 -15.01 15.06 6.01
C GLU A 124 -13.61 14.73 6.50
N ARG A 125 -12.59 15.40 5.94
CA ARG A 125 -11.20 15.22 6.32
C ARG A 125 -11.11 15.60 7.81
N ILE A 126 -11.01 14.61 8.69
CA ILE A 126 -10.84 14.87 10.12
C ILE A 126 -9.59 15.72 10.25
N GLU A 127 -9.74 16.99 10.65
CA GLU A 127 -8.61 17.83 11.02
C GLU A 127 -7.94 17.16 12.22
N VAL A 128 -6.75 16.62 11.99
CA VAL A 128 -5.90 16.14 13.06
C VAL A 128 -5.52 17.36 13.88
N ASP A 129 -6.04 17.44 15.12
CA ASP A 129 -5.69 18.48 16.08
C ASP A 129 -4.17 18.61 16.13
N GLN A 130 -3.67 19.80 15.76
CA GLN A 130 -2.24 20.10 15.77
C GLN A 130 -1.72 19.83 17.18
N PRO A 131 -0.66 19.03 17.37
CA PRO A 131 -0.14 18.78 18.71
C PRO A 131 0.27 20.12 19.33
N LYS A 132 -0.36 20.46 20.46
CA LYS A 132 0.03 21.60 21.30
C LYS A 132 1.53 21.51 21.55
N ARG A 133 2.28 22.46 20.98
CA ARG A 133 3.68 22.70 21.31
C ARG A 133 3.76 22.89 22.82
N CYS A 134 4.28 21.90 23.53
CA CYS A 134 4.55 22.03 24.95
C CYS A 134 5.76 22.97 25.08
N ASN A 135 5.53 24.17 25.59
CA ASN A 135 6.60 25.09 25.95
C ASN A 135 7.41 24.43 27.07
N THR A 136 8.68 24.11 26.80
CA THR A 136 9.66 23.82 27.84
C THR A 136 10.13 25.14 28.44
N GLU A 137 9.50 25.54 29.54
CA GLU A 137 10.09 26.49 30.48
C GLU A 137 9.93 25.91 31.88
N SER A 138 11.04 25.40 32.42
CA SER A 138 11.38 25.46 33.84
C SER A 138 12.82 24.94 34.00
N GLU A 139 13.78 25.86 33.92
CA GLU A 139 15.08 25.67 34.56
C GLU A 139 14.84 25.84 36.07
N GLU A 140 14.90 24.75 36.84
CA GLU A 140 15.00 24.84 38.30
C GLU A 140 16.47 25.07 38.67
N GLU A 141 16.76 26.27 39.16
CA GLU A 141 17.98 26.59 39.91
C GLU A 141 18.05 25.71 41.16
N ILE A 142 19.12 24.90 41.28
CA ILE A 142 19.50 24.27 42.54
C ILE A 142 20.45 25.22 43.27
N SER A 143 19.97 25.81 44.36
CA SER A 143 20.76 26.57 45.32
C SER A 143 21.55 25.61 46.23
N GLU A 144 22.88 25.60 46.15
CA GLU A 144 23.74 25.01 47.18
C GLU A 144 23.98 26.03 48.30
N GLU A 145 23.37 25.78 49.47
CA GLU A 145 23.76 26.40 50.74
C GLU A 145 25.09 25.81 51.21
N VAL A 146 26.13 26.64 51.30
CA VAL A 146 27.30 26.38 52.15
C VAL A 146 27.25 27.33 53.34
N ASN A 147 26.89 26.77 54.49
CA ASN A 147 26.96 27.39 55.79
C ASN A 147 28.26 26.93 56.45
N ASP A 148 29.18 27.85 56.76
CA ASP A 148 30.12 27.64 57.87
C ASP A 148 30.40 28.96 58.57
N SER A 149 30.54 28.84 59.88
CA SER A 149 30.29 29.83 60.92
C SER A 149 31.57 30.49 61.44
N GLU A 150 31.38 31.66 62.06
CA GLU A 150 32.27 32.43 62.97
C GLU A 150 33.57 33.06 62.41
#